data_AF-A0AAN4ZG39-F1
#
_entry.id   AF-A0AAN4ZG39-F1
#
_cell.length_a   1.000
_cell.length_b   1.000
_cell.length_c   1.000
_cell.angle_alpha   90.00
_cell.angle_beta   90.00
_cell.angle_gamma   90.00
#
_symmetry.space_group_name_H-M   'P 1'
#
loop_
_entity.id
_entity.type
_entity.pdbx_description
1 polymer ?
#
loop_
_entity_poly.entity_id
_entity_poly.type
_entity_poly.pdbx_seq_one_letter_code
_entity_poly.pdbx_strand_id
1 'polypeptide(L)'
;IKRLISGKYECDVCKKQLTSRSNLLRHRQMHSDPEIVKRKEQFKCEECGKSFLDGGRLKAHKKIHSDDDDEKSPFKCEQCEKRYSSALNLKEHQRTHLRLDIESRRIFKCEICGKVFAHKKSVVDHQNIHR
;
A
#
# COMPACT_ATOMS: atom_id res chain seq x y z
N ILE A 1 -22.35 -2.02 -7.84
CA ILE A 1 -20.97 -1.64 -7.43
C ILE A 1 -20.87 -0.13 -7.49
N LYS A 2 -20.63 0.54 -6.35
CA LYS A 2 -20.45 1.99 -6.31
C LYS A 2 -18.99 2.30 -6.04
N ARG A 3 -18.34 3.06 -6.93
CA ARG A 3 -17.00 3.59 -6.71
C ARG A 3 -17.15 4.93 -5.98
N LEU A 4 -16.52 5.06 -4.82
CA LEU A 4 -16.51 6.29 -4.03
C LEU A 4 -15.44 7.25 -4.58
N ILE A 5 -15.64 8.55 -4.34
CA ILE A 5 -14.69 9.63 -4.70
C ILE A 5 -13.32 9.37 -4.05
N SER A 6 -13.29 8.69 -2.89
CA SER A 6 -12.08 8.25 -2.17
C SER A 6 -11.29 7.12 -2.85
N GLY A 7 -11.68 6.66 -4.05
CA GLY A 7 -11.04 5.55 -4.75
C GLY A 7 -11.36 4.16 -4.16
N LYS A 8 -12.19 4.10 -3.12
CA LYS A 8 -12.68 2.85 -2.52
C LYS A 8 -13.96 2.36 -3.23
N TYR A 9 -14.24 1.07 -3.08
CA TYR A 9 -15.41 0.40 -3.63
C TYR A 9 -16.36 0.02 -2.49
N GLU A 10 -17.61 0.43 -2.59
CA GLU A 10 -18.63 0.17 -1.57
C GLU A 10 -19.53 -1.01 -1.98
N CYS A 11 -19.78 -1.89 -1.01
CA CYS A 11 -20.78 -2.95 -1.14
C CYS A 11 -22.19 -2.38 -1.04
N ASP A 12 -23.01 -2.69 -2.03
CA ASP A 12 -24.43 -2.32 -2.11
C ASP A 12 -25.25 -2.95 -0.99
N VAL A 13 -24.90 -4.18 -0.58
CA VAL A 13 -25.64 -4.99 0.41
C VAL A 13 -25.33 -4.58 1.85
N CYS A 14 -24.04 -4.54 2.25
CA CYS A 14 -23.65 -4.30 3.64
C CYS A 14 -22.86 -2.99 3.86
N LYS A 15 -22.74 -2.13 2.85
CA LYS A 15 -22.02 -0.84 2.89
C LYS A 15 -20.52 -0.92 3.24
N LYS A 16 -19.94 -2.12 3.31
CA LYS A 16 -18.51 -2.31 3.55
C LYS A 16 -17.69 -1.70 2.42
N GLN A 17 -16.66 -0.93 2.79
CA GLN A 17 -15.73 -0.31 1.85
C GLN A 17 -14.48 -1.17 1.66
N LEU A 18 -14.08 -1.37 0.41
CA LEU A 18 -12.91 -2.16 0.02
C LEU A 18 -12.00 -1.37 -0.90
N THR A 19 -10.70 -1.67 -0.88
CA THR A 19 -9.67 -0.93 -1.61
C THR A 19 -9.55 -1.30 -3.10
N SER A 20 -10.20 -2.38 -3.54
CA SER A 20 -10.11 -2.88 -4.91
C SER A 20 -11.45 -3.43 -5.40
N ARG A 21 -11.72 -3.26 -6.70
CA ARG A 21 -12.92 -3.79 -7.38
C ARG A 21 -12.99 -5.31 -7.28
N SER A 22 -11.87 -6.00 -7.49
CA SER A 22 -11.80 -7.46 -7.42
C SER A 22 -12.14 -7.98 -6.02
N ASN A 23 -11.69 -7.26 -4.99
CA ASN A 23 -12.04 -7.57 -3.61
C ASN A 23 -13.54 -7.38 -3.36
N LEU A 24 -14.16 -6.36 -3.94
CA LEU A 24 -15.60 -6.12 -3.81
C LEU A 24 -16.44 -7.19 -4.51
N LEU A 25 -16.09 -7.57 -5.73
CA LEU A 25 -16.81 -8.63 -6.46
C LEU A 25 -16.84 -9.93 -5.67
N ARG A 26 -15.68 -10.33 -5.15
CA ARG A 26 -15.55 -11.52 -4.30
C ARG A 26 -16.26 -11.39 -2.96
N HIS A 27 -16.23 -10.20 -2.34
CA HIS A 27 -16.99 -9.95 -1.12
C HIS A 27 -18.50 -10.07 -1.37
N ARG A 28 -18.99 -9.58 -2.50
CA ARG A 28 -20.40 -9.67 -2.89
C ARG A 28 -20.87 -11.12 -3.03
N GLN A 29 -20.00 -12.00 -3.52
CA GLN A 29 -20.28 -13.43 -3.63
C GLN A 29 -20.60 -14.09 -2.27
N MET A 30 -20.05 -13.55 -1.17
CA MET A 30 -20.37 -14.05 0.18
C MET A 30 -21.81 -13.75 0.61
N HIS A 31 -22.47 -12.76 0.01
CA HIS A 31 -23.89 -12.48 0.29
C HIS A 31 -24.83 -13.42 -0.47
N SER A 32 -24.34 -14.09 -1.51
CA SER A 32 -25.13 -14.98 -2.36
C SER A 32 -24.99 -16.46 -1.96
N ASP A 33 -23.89 -16.83 -1.31
CA ASP A 33 -23.62 -18.21 -0.93
C ASP A 33 -23.10 -18.29 0.52
N PRO A 34 -23.92 -18.76 1.48
CA PRO A 34 -23.55 -18.89 2.89
C PRO A 34 -22.44 -19.93 3.13
N GLU A 35 -22.24 -20.90 2.24
CA GLU A 35 -21.14 -21.87 2.36
C GLU A 35 -19.77 -21.18 2.17
N ILE A 36 -19.71 -20.08 1.41
CA ILE A 36 -18.50 -19.26 1.29
C ILE A 36 -18.17 -18.59 2.63
N VAL A 37 -19.19 -18.15 3.38
CA VAL A 37 -18.99 -17.56 4.72
C VAL A 37 -18.46 -18.63 5.67
N LYS A 38 -19.10 -19.80 5.71
CA LYS A 38 -18.68 -20.93 6.54
C LYS A 38 -17.26 -21.41 6.22
N ARG A 39 -16.91 -21.55 4.93
CA ARG A 39 -15.55 -21.86 4.50
C ARG A 39 -14.54 -20.81 4.98
N LYS A 40 -14.90 -19.53 4.93
CA LYS A 40 -14.02 -18.46 5.42
C LYS A 40 -13.83 -18.52 6.93
N GLU A 41 -14.84 -18.90 7.69
CA GLU A 41 -14.74 -19.12 9.12
C GLU A 41 -13.83 -20.30 9.47
N GLN A 42 -13.80 -21.36 8.65
CA GLN A 42 -12.84 -22.46 8.81
C GLN A 42 -11.38 -22.00 8.66
N PHE A 43 -11.14 -20.94 7.90
CA PHE A 43 -9.80 -20.35 7.73
C PHE A 43 -9.67 -19.02 8.48
N LYS A 44 -10.16 -18.99 9.71
CA LYS A 44 -9.99 -17.85 10.62
C LYS A 44 -8.64 -17.94 11.34
N CYS A 45 -7.93 -16.83 11.41
CA CYS A 45 -6.78 -16.66 12.27
C CYS A 45 -7.27 -16.51 13.71
N GLU A 46 -6.80 -17.39 14.61
CA GLU A 46 -7.16 -17.36 16.02
C GLU A 46 -6.50 -16.21 16.78
N GLU A 47 -5.34 -15.72 16.30
CA GLU A 47 -4.58 -14.64 16.94
C GLU A 47 -5.22 -13.26 16.72
N CYS A 48 -5.77 -12.98 15.52
CA CYS A 48 -6.36 -11.67 15.20
C CYS A 48 -7.81 -11.72 14.69
N GLY A 49 -8.40 -12.91 14.61
CA GLY A 49 -9.79 -13.10 14.18
C GLY A 49 -10.05 -12.90 12.68
N LYS A 50 -9.03 -12.66 11.85
CA LYS A 50 -9.21 -12.45 10.39
C LYS A 50 -9.52 -13.76 9.66
N SER A 51 -10.53 -13.74 8.79
CA SER A 51 -10.95 -14.90 7.98
C SER A 51 -10.43 -14.85 6.54
N PHE A 52 -9.90 -15.98 6.07
CA PHE A 52 -9.30 -16.15 4.74
C PHE A 52 -10.13 -17.10 3.87
N LEU A 53 -9.89 -17.11 2.56
CA LEU A 53 -10.68 -17.93 1.61
C LEU A 53 -10.26 -19.40 1.59
N ASP A 54 -9.02 -19.65 1.99
CA ASP A 54 -8.37 -20.94 1.92
C ASP A 54 -7.23 -21.01 2.95
N GLY A 55 -6.83 -22.23 3.28
CA GLY A 55 -5.78 -22.50 4.24
C GLY A 55 -4.39 -22.00 3.82
N GLY A 56 -4.11 -21.89 2.50
CA GLY A 56 -2.85 -21.36 2.00
C GLY A 56 -2.68 -19.88 2.35
N ARG A 57 -3.74 -19.09 2.16
CA ARG A 57 -3.76 -17.67 2.55
C ARG A 57 -3.71 -17.47 4.06
N LEU A 58 -4.41 -18.31 4.83
CA LEU A 58 -4.29 -18.28 6.29
C LEU A 58 -2.86 -18.61 6.73
N LYS A 59 -2.22 -19.63 6.15
CA LYS A 59 -0.84 -20.02 6.46
C LYS A 59 0.15 -18.91 6.14
N ALA A 60 0.00 -18.25 5.00
CA ALA A 60 0.82 -17.10 4.65
C ALA A 60 0.60 -15.92 5.60
N HIS A 61 -0.65 -15.68 6.01
CA HIS A 61 -0.96 -14.66 7.00
C HIS A 61 -0.40 -14.97 8.39
N LYS A 62 -0.49 -16.21 8.89
CA LYS A 62 0.06 -16.56 10.21
C LYS A 62 1.55 -16.22 10.35
N LYS A 63 2.30 -16.19 9.24
CA LYS A 63 3.71 -15.76 9.26
C LYS A 63 3.91 -14.31 9.71
N ILE A 64 2.92 -13.44 9.49
CA ILE A 64 3.00 -12.04 9.94
C ILE A 64 2.80 -11.87 11.44
N HIS A 65 2.30 -12.90 12.14
CA HIS A 65 2.19 -12.90 13.60
C HIS A 65 3.44 -13.47 14.27
N SER A 66 4.22 -14.24 13.53
CA SER A 66 5.56 -14.59 13.93
C SER A 66 6.45 -13.37 13.66
N ASP A 67 7.02 -12.76 14.70
CA ASP A 67 8.07 -11.71 14.59
C ASP A 67 9.30 -12.14 13.74
N ASP A 68 9.29 -13.39 13.25
CA ASP A 68 10.24 -14.07 12.40
C ASP A 68 10.26 -13.57 10.93
N ASP A 69 9.21 -12.91 10.41
CA ASP A 69 9.23 -12.36 9.04
C ASP A 69 10.17 -11.14 8.92
N ASP A 70 10.40 -10.41 10.02
CA ASP A 70 11.48 -9.42 10.09
C ASP A 70 12.83 -10.16 10.08
N GLU A 71 13.10 -11.12 10.97
CA GLU A 71 14.40 -11.83 11.01
C GLU A 71 14.74 -12.65 9.75
N LYS A 72 13.76 -13.22 9.04
CA LYS A 72 13.99 -14.02 7.80
C LYS A 72 14.06 -13.20 6.52
N SER A 73 13.59 -11.96 6.53
CA SER A 73 13.61 -11.11 5.34
C SER A 73 15.03 -10.60 5.08
N PRO A 74 15.73 -11.05 4.01
CA PRO A 74 17.14 -10.71 3.81
C PRO A 74 17.34 -9.25 3.38
N PHE A 75 16.28 -8.54 2.99
CA PHE A 75 16.36 -7.19 2.45
C PHE A 75 15.91 -6.15 3.47
N LYS A 76 16.86 -5.57 4.22
CA LYS A 76 16.62 -4.49 5.20
C LYS A 76 16.60 -3.11 4.52
N CYS A 77 15.67 -2.27 4.92
CA CYS A 77 15.70 -0.84 4.62
C CYS A 77 16.68 -0.14 5.56
N GLU A 78 17.71 0.50 5.02
CA GLU A 78 18.69 1.25 5.82
C GLU A 78 18.12 2.53 6.45
N GLN A 79 17.00 3.05 5.94
CA GLN A 79 16.42 4.33 6.38
C GLN A 79 15.39 4.20 7.51
N CYS A 80 14.68 3.07 7.62
CA CYS A 80 13.69 2.86 8.69
C CYS A 80 13.69 1.45 9.27
N GLU A 81 14.76 0.69 9.02
CA GLU A 81 15.04 -0.65 9.55
C GLU A 81 14.04 -1.75 9.18
N LYS A 82 12.93 -1.44 8.50
CA LYS A 82 11.96 -2.41 8.01
C LYS A 82 12.59 -3.42 7.06
N ARG A 83 12.25 -4.69 7.23
CA ARG A 83 12.74 -5.75 6.34
C ARG A 83 11.67 -6.26 5.37
N TYR A 84 12.14 -6.75 4.23
CA TYR A 84 11.32 -7.21 3.12
C TYR A 84 11.78 -8.58 2.62
N SER A 85 10.80 -9.42 2.28
CA SER A 85 11.05 -10.78 1.77
C SER A 85 11.58 -10.82 0.33
N SER A 86 11.60 -9.68 -0.38
CA SER A 86 12.14 -9.58 -1.74
C SER A 86 12.80 -8.21 -1.99
N ALA A 87 13.81 -8.19 -2.86
CA ALA A 87 14.49 -6.97 -3.29
C ALA A 87 13.54 -5.99 -4.01
N LEU A 88 12.56 -6.52 -4.77
CA LEU A 88 11.55 -5.70 -5.45
C LEU A 88 10.68 -4.93 -4.46
N ASN A 89 10.25 -5.59 -3.38
CA ASN A 89 9.42 -4.98 -2.35
C ASN A 89 10.21 -3.92 -1.57
N LEU A 90 11.48 -4.19 -1.24
CA LEU A 90 12.37 -3.20 -0.64
C LEU A 90 12.52 -1.97 -1.56
N LYS A 91 12.75 -2.19 -2.86
CA LYS A 91 12.92 -1.10 -3.83
C LYS A 91 11.65 -0.26 -4.00
N GLU A 92 10.48 -0.89 -3.97
CA GLU A 92 9.20 -0.16 -4.00
C GLU A 92 9.04 0.67 -2.72
N HIS A 93 9.34 0.10 -1.56
CA HIS A 93 9.28 0.81 -0.29
C HIS A 93 10.28 1.98 -0.23
N GLN A 94 11.51 1.84 -0.72
CA GLN A 94 12.48 2.93 -0.77
C GLN A 94 11.96 4.14 -1.56
N ARG A 95 11.08 3.94 -2.55
CA ARG A 95 10.41 5.05 -3.26
C ARG A 95 9.44 5.83 -2.37
N THR A 96 8.95 5.24 -1.29
CA THR A 96 8.11 5.94 -0.30
C THR A 96 8.91 6.90 0.55
N HIS A 97 10.16 6.56 0.90
CA HIS A 97 11.08 7.49 1.53
C HIS A 97 11.38 8.67 0.59
N LEU A 98 11.70 8.40 -0.68
CA LEU A 98 11.86 9.46 -1.70
C LEU A 98 10.59 10.32 -1.93
N ARG A 99 9.40 9.82 -1.56
CA ARG A 99 8.15 10.59 -1.62
C ARG A 99 7.88 11.42 -0.36
N LEU A 100 8.35 10.96 0.80
CA LEU A 100 8.14 11.59 2.11
C LEU A 100 9.27 12.55 2.49
N ASP A 101 10.49 12.30 2.01
CA ASP A 101 11.62 13.22 2.11
C ASP A 101 11.46 14.34 1.08
N ILE A 102 10.71 15.38 1.44
CA ILE A 102 10.65 16.64 0.70
C ILE A 102 12.05 17.24 0.52
N GLU A 103 12.97 17.01 1.45
CA GLU A 103 14.39 17.40 1.38
C GLU A 103 15.23 16.57 0.41
N SER A 104 14.88 15.28 0.19
CA SER A 104 15.65 14.38 -0.70
C SER A 104 15.08 14.30 -2.12
N ARG A 105 13.93 14.93 -2.39
CA ARG A 105 13.63 15.31 -3.77
C ARG A 105 14.75 16.27 -4.19
N ARG A 106 15.39 15.99 -5.33
CA ARG A 106 16.23 16.96 -6.05
C ARG A 106 15.32 18.11 -6.53
N ILE A 107 14.87 18.91 -5.58
CA ILE A 107 14.13 20.13 -5.80
C ILE A 107 15.13 21.18 -6.25
N PHE A 108 14.74 21.95 -7.25
CA PHE A 108 15.59 22.96 -7.83
C PHE A 108 15.06 24.31 -7.34
N LYS A 109 15.91 25.07 -6.66
CA LYS A 109 15.57 26.37 -6.08
C LYS A 109 15.99 27.48 -7.04
N CYS A 110 15.12 28.47 -7.25
CA CYS A 110 15.48 29.70 -7.95
C CYS A 110 16.42 30.53 -7.08
N GLU A 111 17.56 30.93 -7.63
CA GLU A 111 18.56 31.72 -6.90
C GLU A 111 18.14 33.19 -6.68
N ILE A 112 17.18 33.68 -7.46
CA ILE A 112 16.73 35.09 -7.40
C ILE A 112 15.64 35.28 -6.34
N CYS A 113 14.62 34.41 -6.32
CA CYS A 113 13.46 34.57 -5.42
C CYS A 113 13.25 33.40 -4.44
N GLY A 114 14.09 32.38 -4.49
CA GLY A 114 14.01 31.23 -3.58
C GLY A 114 12.88 30.24 -3.85
N LYS A 115 12.08 30.44 -4.91
CA LYS A 115 10.97 29.55 -5.27
C LYS A 115 11.47 28.15 -5.66
N VAL A 116 10.73 27.12 -5.24
CA VAL A 116 11.14 25.71 -5.35
C VAL A 116 10.37 25.02 -6.48
N PHE A 117 11.06 24.20 -7.27
CA PHE A 117 10.52 23.50 -8.43
C PHE A 117 10.91 22.02 -8.43
N ALA A 118 10.06 21.17 -9.02
CA ALA A 118 10.31 19.73 -9.11
C ALA A 118 11.30 19.33 -10.23
N HIS A 119 11.55 20.20 -11.21
CA HIS A 119 12.40 19.91 -12.36
C HIS A 119 13.34 21.09 -12.68
N LYS A 120 14.56 20.79 -13.15
CA LYS A 120 15.58 21.79 -13.50
C LYS A 120 15.10 22.73 -14.62
N LYS A 121 14.45 22.18 -15.65
CA LYS A 121 13.90 22.96 -16.77
C LYS A 121 12.94 24.06 -16.29
N SER A 122 12.09 23.72 -15.32
CA SER A 122 11.14 24.67 -14.73
C SER A 122 11.81 25.82 -13.99
N VAL A 123 13.00 25.62 -13.40
CA VAL A 123 13.76 26.70 -12.77
C VAL A 123 14.38 27.61 -13.83
N VAL A 124 14.93 27.04 -14.89
CA VAL A 124 15.55 27.82 -15.99
C VAL A 124 14.49 28.70 -16.67
N ASP A 125 13.35 28.12 -17.02
CA ASP A 125 12.24 28.88 -17.62
C ASP A 125 11.72 29.97 -16.67
N HIS A 126 11.69 29.69 -15.37
CA HIS A 126 11.33 30.68 -14.36
C HIS A 126 12.42 31.74 -14.11
N GLN A 127 13.70 31.43 -14.22
CA GLN A 127 14.77 32.42 -14.07
C GLN A 127 14.71 33.45 -15.21
N ASN A 128 14.24 33.06 -16.39
CA ASN A 128 14.04 33.97 -17.52
C ASN A 128 12.95 35.02 -17.28
N ILE A 129 12.02 34.81 -16.33
CA ILE A 129 11.00 35.83 -16.00
C ILE A 129 11.52 36.90 -15.01
N HIS A 130 12.68 36.65 -14.38
CA HIS A 130 13.35 37.63 -13.51
C HIS A 130 14.41 38.46 -14.25
N ARG A 131 14.54 38.27 -15.57
CA ARG A 131 15.40 39.05 -16.44
C ARG A 131 14.81 40.42 -16.73
#